data_AF-A0A0T6AWA6-F1
#
_entry.id   AF-A0A0T6AWA6-F1
#
_cell.length_a   1.000
_cell.length_b   1.000
_cell.length_c   1.000
_cell.angle_alpha   90.00
_cell.angle_beta   90.00
_cell.angle_gamma   90.00
#
_symmetry.space_group_name_H-M   'P 1'
#
loop_
_entity.id
_entity.type
_entity.pdbx_description
1 polymer ?
#
loop_
_entity_poly.entity_id
_entity_poly.type
_entity_poly.pdbx_seq_one_letter_code
_entity_poly.pdbx_strand_id
1 'polypeptide(L)'
;MVIRSIFIFTALRAGFLVLDEKELQTKLLRISIHEDNHPIENEEWIVFLQRTIMEVMNGELTSLMQCNLANIIVSPLRNRNASPKVLQYVANIFSLPFVIRNSMENSVEQMQKVYLDVKLIPNLVYGSKLLTKKRTTNSSHDSTPTSRSTPMSYAIDTTRSTSDLNGDDLQALEHIYGLICYLVHSDDQFLYQFCDALMILNVYVLIHKLLSLNKKKIKIVNDIIAILTQVLRRTPENYELVNRVILCASLTTDEYLNFINLLRSSNSLLRERVCRFLMFLAKHDRNTFEVIWNEKTKETLEALVYDSMENVRNAAELCLEEINS
;
A
#
# COMPACT_ATOMS: atom_id res chain seq x y z
N MET A 1 4.09 -13.51 -28.45
CA MET A 1 4.20 -12.40 -27.47
C MET A 1 4.82 -12.88 -26.15
N VAL A 2 5.86 -13.73 -26.19
CA VAL A 2 6.46 -14.41 -25.01
C VAL A 2 7.99 -14.26 -24.97
N ILE A 3 8.60 -13.65 -26.00
CA ILE A 3 10.07 -13.62 -26.17
C ILE A 3 10.71 -12.31 -25.61
N ARG A 4 9.92 -11.27 -25.29
CA ARG A 4 10.45 -10.04 -24.69
C ARG A 4 10.75 -10.14 -23.20
N SER A 5 10.20 -11.14 -22.50
CA SER A 5 10.43 -11.32 -21.06
C SER A 5 11.72 -12.07 -20.72
N ILE A 6 12.42 -12.67 -21.70
CA ILE A 6 13.64 -13.44 -21.43
C ILE A 6 14.91 -12.59 -21.61
N PHE A 7 14.90 -11.59 -22.50
CA PHE A 7 16.07 -10.76 -22.78
C PHE A 7 16.36 -9.69 -21.71
N ILE A 8 15.40 -9.39 -20.84
CA ILE A 8 15.56 -8.46 -19.70
C ILE A 8 16.34 -9.12 -18.54
N PHE A 9 16.33 -10.46 -18.45
CA PHE A 9 16.72 -11.15 -17.22
C PHE A 9 18.22 -11.50 -17.11
N THR A 10 18.99 -11.51 -18.20
CA THR A 10 20.43 -11.81 -18.13
C THR A 10 21.28 -10.58 -17.75
N ALA A 11 20.71 -9.37 -17.81
CA ALA A 11 21.41 -8.12 -17.51
C ALA A 11 21.39 -7.72 -16.01
N LEU A 12 20.57 -8.39 -15.18
CA LEU A 12 20.32 -8.03 -13.77
C LEU A 12 21.42 -8.46 -12.79
N ARG A 13 22.50 -9.10 -13.25
CA ARG A 13 23.57 -9.66 -12.39
C ARG A 13 24.73 -8.69 -12.10
N ALA A 14 24.70 -7.47 -12.61
CA ALA A 14 25.73 -6.46 -12.31
C ALA A 14 25.04 -5.17 -11.83
N GLY A 15 25.39 -4.74 -10.62
CA GLY A 15 24.75 -3.65 -9.90
C GLY A 15 24.62 -2.34 -10.69
N PHE A 16 23.55 -1.61 -10.36
CA PHE A 16 23.17 -0.31 -10.90
C PHE A 16 22.94 -0.27 -12.41
N LEU A 17 21.66 -0.24 -12.83
CA LEU A 17 21.12 0.80 -13.72
C LEU A 17 19.57 0.70 -13.76
N VAL A 18 18.95 1.79 -13.30
CA VAL A 18 17.87 2.53 -13.96
C VAL A 18 17.02 1.71 -14.95
N LEU A 19 15.76 1.45 -14.58
CA LEU A 19 14.68 1.17 -15.54
C LEU A 19 14.87 2.10 -16.75
N ASP A 20 14.86 1.59 -17.99
CA ASP A 20 14.96 2.42 -19.20
C ASP A 20 14.11 3.67 -19.00
N GLU A 21 14.77 4.84 -19.02
CA GLU A 21 14.16 6.11 -18.66
C GLU A 21 12.89 6.35 -19.50
N LYS A 22 12.84 5.79 -20.72
CA LYS A 22 11.66 5.80 -21.60
C LYS A 22 10.54 4.87 -21.13
N GLU A 23 10.84 3.68 -20.61
CA GLU A 23 9.82 2.76 -20.08
C GLU A 23 9.27 3.29 -18.74
N LEU A 24 10.14 3.81 -17.88
CA LEU A 24 9.73 4.49 -16.66
C LEU A 24 8.94 5.77 -16.99
N GLN A 25 9.36 6.60 -17.96
CA GLN A 25 8.60 7.77 -18.43
C GLN A 25 7.25 7.38 -19.04
N THR A 26 7.17 6.27 -19.79
CA THR A 26 5.91 5.78 -20.36
C THR A 26 4.97 5.25 -19.27
N LYS A 27 5.50 4.59 -18.25
CA LYS A 27 4.74 4.15 -17.07
C LYS A 27 4.33 5.34 -16.17
N LEU A 28 5.21 6.34 -16.01
CA LEU A 28 4.95 7.61 -15.32
C LEU A 28 3.86 8.42 -16.03
N LEU A 29 3.86 8.47 -17.37
CA LEU A 29 2.80 9.11 -18.16
C LEU A 29 1.44 8.41 -18.00
N ARG A 30 1.43 7.09 -17.71
CA ARG A 30 0.20 6.32 -17.49
C ARG A 30 -0.42 6.54 -16.10
N ILE A 31 0.39 6.94 -15.12
CA ILE A 31 -0.06 7.35 -13.78
C ILE A 31 0.19 8.85 -13.65
N SER A 32 -0.61 9.66 -14.36
CA SER A 32 -0.61 11.12 -14.23
C SER A 32 -1.18 11.54 -12.86
N ILE A 33 -0.45 11.21 -11.80
CA ILE A 33 -0.67 11.72 -10.46
C ILE A 33 0.19 12.97 -10.32
N HIS A 34 -0.43 14.11 -10.55
CA HIS A 34 0.18 15.41 -10.29
C HIS A 34 -0.11 15.80 -8.83
N GLU A 35 0.94 16.17 -8.08
CA GLU A 35 0.79 16.72 -6.73
C GLU A 35 0.01 18.03 -6.84
N ASP A 36 -1.10 18.12 -6.13
CA ASP A 36 -1.86 19.35 -5.99
C ASP A 36 -1.48 20.05 -4.68
N ASN A 37 -1.06 21.30 -4.79
CA ASN A 37 -0.67 22.14 -3.66
C ASN A 37 -1.63 23.33 -3.45
N HIS A 38 -2.74 23.39 -4.19
CA HIS A 38 -3.73 24.43 -3.97
C HIS A 38 -4.35 24.32 -2.56
N PRO A 39 -4.69 25.45 -1.93
CA PRO A 39 -5.46 25.44 -0.69
C PRO A 39 -6.74 24.63 -0.87
N ILE A 40 -7.12 23.88 0.16
CA ILE A 40 -8.33 23.06 0.17
C ILE A 40 -9.18 23.41 1.40
N GLU A 41 -10.45 23.70 1.16
CA GLU A 41 -11.42 23.99 2.22
C GLU A 41 -11.91 22.67 2.82
N ASN A 42 -11.13 22.17 3.79
CA ASN A 42 -11.34 20.84 4.37
C ASN A 42 -12.75 20.63 4.92
N GLU A 43 -13.36 21.64 5.55
CA GLU A 43 -14.72 21.53 6.09
C GLU A 43 -15.77 21.41 4.98
N GLU A 44 -15.66 22.18 3.89
CA GLU A 44 -16.56 22.06 2.75
C GLU A 44 -16.44 20.69 2.09
N TRP A 45 -15.21 20.19 1.94
CA TRP A 45 -14.97 18.84 1.44
C TRP A 45 -15.56 17.77 2.34
N ILE A 46 -15.43 17.91 3.66
CA ILE A 46 -16.06 16.98 4.61
C ILE A 46 -17.57 16.97 4.43
N VAL A 47 -18.22 18.13 4.34
CA VAL A 47 -19.68 18.23 4.13
C VAL A 47 -20.09 17.61 2.80
N PHE A 48 -19.36 17.89 1.72
CA PHE A 48 -19.60 17.31 0.40
C PHE A 48 -19.48 15.77 0.42
N LEU A 49 -18.41 15.24 1.01
CA LEU A 49 -18.17 13.79 1.09
C LEU A 49 -19.18 13.09 2.00
N GLN A 50 -19.56 13.70 3.12
CA GLN A 50 -20.60 13.17 4.00
C GLN A 50 -21.95 13.10 3.29
N ARG A 51 -22.31 14.12 2.50
CA ARG A 51 -23.54 14.08 1.70
C ARG A 51 -23.49 12.95 0.68
N THR A 52 -22.37 12.80 0.00
CA THR A 52 -22.14 11.70 -0.96
C THR A 52 -22.25 10.33 -0.29
N ILE A 53 -21.74 10.17 0.94
CA ILE A 53 -21.90 8.94 1.73
C ILE A 53 -23.37 8.64 1.99
N MET A 54 -24.16 9.65 2.39
CA MET A 54 -25.59 9.46 2.64
C MET A 54 -26.35 9.07 1.37
N GLU A 55 -26.06 9.72 0.24
CA GLU A 55 -26.62 9.39 -1.07
C GLU A 55 -26.34 7.91 -1.43
N VAL A 56 -25.07 7.50 -1.32
CA VAL A 56 -24.65 6.10 -1.59
C VAL A 56 -25.32 5.11 -0.63
N MET A 57 -25.40 5.44 0.66
CA MET A 57 -26.08 4.59 1.66
C MET A 57 -27.58 4.45 1.41
N ASN A 58 -28.21 5.46 0.80
CA ASN A 58 -29.61 5.41 0.37
C ASN A 58 -29.81 4.66 -0.95
N GLY A 59 -28.74 4.12 -1.55
CA GLY A 59 -28.78 3.34 -2.79
C GLY A 59 -28.52 4.16 -4.06
N GLU A 60 -28.20 5.46 -3.93
CA GLU A 60 -27.87 6.31 -5.07
C GLU A 60 -26.41 6.13 -5.49
N LEU A 61 -26.15 5.11 -6.31
CA LEU A 61 -24.79 4.71 -6.72
C LEU A 61 -24.27 5.45 -7.97
N THR A 62 -25.08 6.32 -8.58
CA THR A 62 -24.75 7.01 -9.84
C THR A 62 -23.43 7.78 -9.75
N SER A 63 -23.13 8.36 -8.59
CA SER A 63 -21.90 9.11 -8.36
C SER A 63 -20.63 8.26 -8.49
N LEU A 64 -20.72 6.97 -8.18
CA LEU A 64 -19.63 6.00 -8.24
C LEU A 64 -19.55 5.27 -9.59
N MET A 65 -20.59 5.41 -10.42
CA MET A 65 -20.66 4.87 -11.78
C MET A 65 -20.23 5.88 -12.86
N GLN A 66 -20.00 7.13 -12.49
CA GLN A 66 -19.59 8.19 -13.40
C GLN A 66 -18.13 8.59 -13.18
N CYS A 67 -17.26 8.36 -14.19
CA CYS A 67 -15.84 8.67 -14.09
C CYS A 67 -15.54 10.13 -13.71
N ASN A 68 -16.35 11.09 -14.16
CA ASN A 68 -16.16 12.50 -13.83
C ASN A 68 -16.34 12.76 -12.33
N LEU A 69 -17.42 12.27 -11.74
CA LEU A 69 -17.70 12.48 -10.32
C LEU A 69 -16.77 11.65 -9.44
N ALA A 70 -16.46 10.41 -9.83
CA ALA A 70 -15.43 9.62 -9.16
C ALA A 70 -14.06 10.31 -9.17
N ASN A 71 -13.66 10.96 -10.27
CA ASN A 71 -12.41 11.74 -10.34
C ASN A 71 -12.42 12.96 -9.40
N ILE A 72 -13.56 13.63 -9.22
CA ILE A 72 -13.71 14.72 -8.25
C ILE A 72 -13.53 14.17 -6.83
N ILE A 73 -14.16 13.05 -6.50
CA ILE A 73 -14.06 12.44 -5.16
C ILE A 73 -12.62 11.96 -4.88
N VAL A 74 -11.90 11.49 -5.89
CA VAL A 74 -10.49 11.06 -5.76
C VAL A 74 -9.51 12.23 -5.63
N SER A 75 -9.85 13.43 -6.14
CA SER A 75 -8.88 14.53 -6.24
C SER A 75 -8.20 14.95 -4.92
N PRO A 76 -8.86 14.92 -3.74
CA PRO A 76 -8.20 15.25 -2.48
C PRO A 76 -7.04 14.31 -2.12
N LEU A 77 -7.01 13.06 -2.62
CA LEU A 77 -5.90 12.13 -2.41
C LEU A 77 -4.59 12.62 -3.04
N ARG A 78 -4.67 13.54 -4.00
CA ARG A 78 -3.51 14.17 -4.65
C ARG A 78 -3.10 15.49 -4.01
N ASN A 79 -3.88 15.99 -3.06
CA ASN A 79 -3.68 17.31 -2.47
C ASN A 79 -2.95 17.22 -1.12
N ARG A 80 -1.79 17.87 -1.01
CA ARG A 80 -0.96 17.83 0.22
C ARG A 80 -1.62 18.51 1.43
N ASN A 81 -2.54 19.45 1.18
CA ASN A 81 -3.26 20.21 2.19
C ASN A 81 -4.55 19.51 2.66
N ALA A 82 -4.93 18.38 2.03
CA ALA A 82 -6.08 17.61 2.45
C ALA A 82 -5.83 16.99 3.83
N SER A 83 -6.84 17.09 4.70
CA SER A 83 -6.78 16.57 6.06
C SER A 83 -6.92 15.04 6.05
N PRO A 84 -6.41 14.35 7.08
CA PRO A 84 -6.59 12.90 7.23
C PRO A 84 -8.07 12.51 7.19
N LYS A 85 -8.95 13.38 7.71
CA LYS A 85 -10.39 13.16 7.73
C LYS A 85 -11.01 13.15 6.33
N VAL A 86 -10.60 14.07 5.46
CA VAL A 86 -11.02 14.07 4.05
C VAL A 86 -10.59 12.78 3.35
N LEU A 87 -9.32 12.38 3.52
CA LEU A 87 -8.78 11.14 2.96
C LEU A 87 -9.55 9.91 3.44
N GLN A 88 -9.89 9.87 4.73
CA GLN A 88 -10.73 8.82 5.32
C GLN A 88 -12.10 8.76 4.63
N TYR A 89 -12.78 9.89 4.44
CA TYR A 89 -14.09 9.91 3.81
C TYR A 89 -14.06 9.50 2.34
N VAL A 90 -13.01 9.87 1.61
CA VAL A 90 -12.80 9.38 0.24
C VAL A 90 -12.71 7.85 0.21
N ALA A 91 -11.88 7.25 1.07
CA ALA A 91 -11.79 5.78 1.17
C ALA A 91 -13.13 5.13 1.59
N ASN A 92 -13.88 5.76 2.50
CA ASN A 92 -15.19 5.28 2.92
C ASN A 92 -16.17 5.23 1.76
N ILE A 93 -16.32 6.32 1.00
CA ILE A 93 -17.24 6.37 -0.15
C ILE A 93 -17.00 5.20 -1.11
N PHE A 94 -15.74 4.95 -1.46
CA PHE A 94 -15.38 3.89 -2.39
C PHE A 94 -15.46 2.47 -1.80
N SER A 95 -15.60 2.31 -0.49
CA SER A 95 -15.81 1.00 0.15
C SER A 95 -17.29 0.65 0.35
N LEU A 96 -18.17 1.66 0.43
CA LEU A 96 -19.59 1.48 0.73
C LEU A 96 -20.32 0.50 -0.20
N PRO A 97 -20.11 0.51 -1.54
CA PRO A 97 -20.89 -0.35 -2.43
C PRO A 97 -20.71 -1.85 -2.17
N PHE A 98 -19.59 -2.23 -1.54
CA PHE A 98 -19.27 -3.61 -1.22
C PHE A 98 -19.84 -4.08 0.13
N VAL A 99 -20.40 -3.15 0.92
CA VAL A 99 -20.97 -3.43 2.24
C VAL A 99 -22.50 -3.27 2.23
N ILE A 100 -23.03 -2.46 1.33
CA ILE A 100 -24.47 -2.24 1.19
C ILE A 100 -25.11 -3.46 0.53
N ARG A 101 -26.08 -4.08 1.22
CA ARG A 101 -26.72 -5.35 0.81
C ARG A 101 -27.61 -5.25 -0.43
N ASN A 102 -27.87 -4.04 -0.92
CA ASN A 102 -28.78 -3.77 -2.04
C ASN A 102 -28.05 -3.50 -3.38
N SER A 103 -26.73 -3.64 -3.41
CA SER A 103 -25.95 -3.51 -4.65
C SER A 103 -26.24 -4.69 -5.58
N MET A 104 -26.86 -4.45 -6.74
CA MET A 104 -26.94 -5.47 -7.79
C MET A 104 -25.52 -5.80 -8.30
N GLU A 105 -25.24 -7.06 -8.61
CA GLU A 105 -23.91 -7.53 -9.04
C GLU A 105 -23.38 -6.75 -10.26
N ASN A 106 -24.23 -6.52 -11.27
CA ASN A 106 -23.90 -5.71 -12.45
C ASN A 106 -23.47 -4.27 -12.11
N SER A 107 -24.05 -3.69 -11.05
CA SER A 107 -23.68 -2.34 -10.60
C SER A 107 -22.27 -2.32 -10.03
N VAL A 108 -21.88 -3.37 -9.32
CA VAL A 108 -20.55 -3.51 -8.69
C VAL A 108 -19.46 -3.61 -9.74
N GLU A 109 -19.66 -4.41 -10.78
CA GLU A 109 -18.70 -4.51 -11.90
C GLU A 109 -18.50 -3.16 -12.60
N GLN A 110 -19.59 -2.42 -12.84
CA GLN A 110 -19.51 -1.09 -13.43
C GLN A 110 -18.74 -0.12 -12.55
N MET A 111 -18.96 -0.13 -11.23
CA MET A 111 -18.21 0.71 -10.29
C MET A 111 -16.72 0.33 -10.28
N GLN A 112 -16.38 -0.96 -10.24
CA GLN A 112 -14.99 -1.41 -10.30
C GLN A 112 -14.30 -0.94 -11.58
N LYS A 113 -14.98 -0.99 -12.74
CA LYS A 113 -14.46 -0.42 -13.98
C LYS A 113 -14.15 1.07 -13.85
N VAL A 114 -15.06 1.85 -13.27
CA VAL A 114 -14.82 3.27 -12.97
C VAL A 114 -13.62 3.45 -12.05
N TYR A 115 -13.45 2.60 -11.03
CA TYR A 115 -12.34 2.70 -10.08
C TYR A 115 -10.99 2.43 -10.77
N LEU A 116 -10.97 1.49 -11.72
CA LEU A 116 -9.81 1.22 -12.56
C LEU A 116 -9.50 2.39 -13.51
N ASP A 117 -10.53 3.02 -14.08
CA ASP A 117 -10.40 4.15 -14.99
C ASP A 117 -9.86 5.40 -14.29
N VAL A 118 -10.34 5.70 -13.08
CA VAL A 118 -9.86 6.84 -12.26
C VAL A 118 -8.55 6.55 -11.50
N LYS A 119 -7.97 5.36 -11.68
CA LYS A 119 -6.73 4.94 -11.00
C LYS A 119 -6.84 5.06 -9.48
N LEU A 120 -7.91 4.51 -8.90
CA LEU A 120 -8.21 4.64 -7.48
C LEU A 120 -7.05 4.13 -6.59
N ILE A 121 -6.50 2.94 -6.86
CA ILE A 121 -5.39 2.39 -6.05
C ILE A 121 -4.15 3.30 -6.08
N PRO A 122 -3.62 3.71 -7.25
CA PRO A 122 -2.49 4.63 -7.29
C PRO A 122 -2.74 5.93 -6.51
N ASN A 123 -3.95 6.51 -6.59
CA ASN A 123 -4.31 7.69 -5.82
C ASN A 123 -4.36 7.42 -4.31
N LEU A 124 -4.89 6.28 -3.87
CA LEU A 124 -4.92 5.88 -2.46
C LEU A 124 -3.51 5.68 -1.87
N VAL A 125 -2.62 5.02 -2.62
CA VAL A 125 -1.21 4.85 -2.25
C VAL A 125 -0.51 6.21 -2.18
N TYR A 126 -0.79 7.11 -3.14
CA TYR A 126 -0.22 8.45 -3.16
C TYR A 126 -0.75 9.33 -2.00
N GLY A 127 -2.03 9.26 -1.69
CA GLY A 127 -2.61 9.95 -0.52
C GLY A 127 -1.96 9.50 0.79
N SER A 128 -1.67 8.20 0.93
CA SER A 128 -0.90 7.66 2.07
C SER A 128 0.52 8.24 2.12
N LYS A 129 1.16 8.42 0.97
CA LYS A 129 2.48 9.05 0.86
C LYS A 129 2.45 10.52 1.29
N LEU A 130 1.47 11.31 0.84
CA LEU A 130 1.33 12.71 1.22
C LEU A 130 1.02 12.87 2.71
N LEU A 131 0.12 12.03 3.25
CA LEU A 131 -0.26 12.01 4.67
C LEU A 131 0.94 11.77 5.60
N THR A 132 1.87 10.92 5.15
CA THR A 132 3.06 10.53 5.90
C THR A 132 4.29 11.38 5.56
N LYS A 133 4.21 12.35 4.65
CA LYS A 133 5.32 13.26 4.34
C LYS A 133 5.50 14.28 5.48
N LYS A 134 6.74 14.59 5.87
CA LYS A 134 6.98 15.68 6.83
C LYS A 134 6.44 17.00 6.25
N ARG A 135 5.60 17.70 7.01
CA ARG A 135 5.23 19.09 6.68
C ARG A 135 6.44 19.95 7.04
N THR A 136 7.14 20.46 6.03
CA THR A 136 8.14 21.51 6.24
C THR A 136 7.39 22.74 6.70
N THR A 137 7.41 23.00 8.01
CA THR A 137 6.96 24.27 8.57
C THR A 137 7.94 25.34 8.11
N ASN A 138 7.59 26.08 7.05
CA ASN A 138 8.20 27.37 6.78
C ASN A 138 7.68 28.37 7.83
N SER A 139 8.05 28.16 9.08
CA SER A 139 7.81 29.08 10.18
C SER A 139 9.13 29.77 10.50
N SER A 140 9.48 30.75 9.67
CA SER A 140 10.39 31.85 10.05
C SER A 140 10.09 33.02 9.13
N HIS A 141 9.32 33.99 9.63
CA HIS A 141 9.54 35.38 9.26
C HIS A 141 10.98 35.72 9.63
N ASP A 142 11.91 35.69 8.68
CA ASP A 142 13.00 36.66 8.69
C ASP A 142 13.58 36.85 7.30
N SER A 143 13.94 38.10 7.03
CA SER A 143 14.27 38.60 5.69
C SER A 143 15.71 38.28 5.35
N THR A 144 16.01 37.75 4.16
CA THR A 144 17.17 38.13 3.32
C THR A 144 17.14 37.38 1.98
N PRO A 145 17.28 38.06 0.84
CA PRO A 145 17.39 37.41 -0.46
C PRO A 145 18.86 37.12 -0.75
N THR A 146 19.30 35.88 -0.56
CA THR A 146 20.61 35.45 -1.09
C THR A 146 20.40 34.36 -2.12
N SER A 147 20.56 34.75 -3.37
CA SER A 147 20.70 33.91 -4.54
C SER A 147 21.77 32.84 -4.33
N ARG A 148 21.42 31.59 -4.64
CA ARG A 148 22.29 30.60 -5.29
C ARG A 148 21.42 29.46 -5.80
N SER A 149 21.30 29.42 -7.12
CA SER A 149 20.80 28.32 -7.92
C SER A 149 21.61 27.06 -7.64
N THR A 150 21.02 26.09 -6.95
CA THR A 150 21.55 24.73 -6.86
C THR A 150 20.69 23.83 -7.76
N PRO A 151 21.29 23.05 -8.68
CA PRO A 151 20.52 22.16 -9.56
C PRO A 151 19.94 20.99 -8.77
N MET A 152 18.66 20.70 -9.01
CA MET A 152 17.99 19.39 -8.86
C MET A 152 18.55 18.48 -7.75
N SER A 153 18.34 18.86 -6.49
CA SER A 153 18.47 17.91 -5.38
C SER A 153 17.34 16.89 -5.51
N TYR A 154 17.66 15.60 -5.70
CA TYR A 154 16.74 14.50 -5.45
C TYR A 154 16.22 14.68 -4.03
N ALA A 155 15.03 15.29 -3.89
CA ALA A 155 14.44 15.56 -2.60
C ALA A 155 14.31 14.22 -1.87
N ILE A 156 15.19 13.99 -0.91
CA ILE A 156 15.16 12.82 -0.02
C ILE A 156 13.78 12.85 0.62
N ASP A 157 12.92 11.93 0.20
CA ASP A 157 11.51 11.88 0.56
C ASP A 157 11.42 11.51 2.03
N THR A 158 11.45 12.52 2.90
CA THR A 158 11.49 12.35 4.35
C THR A 158 10.10 11.95 4.85
N THR A 159 9.79 10.67 4.68
CA THR A 159 8.64 10.02 5.30
C THR A 159 8.75 10.20 6.82
N ARG A 160 7.70 10.71 7.46
CA ARG A 160 7.54 10.85 8.92
C ARG A 160 7.91 9.53 9.62
N SER A 161 8.36 9.64 10.86
CA SER A 161 8.46 8.45 11.71
C SER A 161 7.04 7.98 12.04
N THR A 162 6.85 6.67 12.22
CA THR A 162 5.58 6.10 12.69
C THR A 162 5.22 6.56 14.11
N SER A 163 6.20 7.10 14.86
CA SER A 163 5.97 7.81 16.12
C SER A 163 5.13 9.06 15.95
N ASP A 164 5.25 9.73 14.80
CA ASP A 164 4.73 11.08 14.58
C ASP A 164 3.29 11.07 14.07
N LEU A 165 2.76 9.91 13.67
CA LEU A 165 1.39 9.75 13.17
C LEU A 165 0.39 9.82 14.33
N ASN A 166 -0.60 10.71 14.20
CA ASN A 166 -1.66 10.87 15.19
C ASN A 166 -2.82 9.89 14.95
N GLY A 167 -3.86 9.93 15.80
CA GLY A 167 -5.02 9.05 15.70
C GLY A 167 -5.77 9.17 14.37
N ASP A 168 -5.93 10.39 13.85
CA ASP A 168 -6.63 10.65 12.58
C ASP A 168 -5.81 10.16 11.39
N ASP A 169 -4.49 10.36 11.40
CA ASP A 169 -3.57 9.81 10.41
C ASP A 169 -3.71 8.27 10.34
N LEU A 170 -3.67 7.60 11.50
CA LEU A 170 -3.81 6.15 11.59
C LEU A 170 -5.20 5.67 11.17
N GLN A 171 -6.26 6.43 11.45
CA GLN A 171 -7.61 6.08 11.04
C GLN A 171 -7.78 6.21 9.52
N ALA A 172 -7.23 7.25 8.90
CA ALA A 172 -7.24 7.41 7.45
C ALA A 172 -6.51 6.24 6.76
N LEU A 173 -5.31 5.90 7.24
CA LEU A 173 -4.52 4.79 6.72
C LEU A 173 -5.25 3.44 6.87
N GLU A 174 -5.94 3.18 7.98
CA GLU A 174 -6.74 1.95 8.16
C GLU A 174 -7.78 1.79 7.05
N HIS A 175 -8.54 2.85 6.73
CA HIS A 175 -9.57 2.76 5.68
C HIS A 175 -8.96 2.68 4.28
N ILE A 176 -7.87 3.41 4.03
CA ILE A 176 -7.16 3.35 2.75
C ILE A 176 -6.65 1.93 2.48
N TYR A 177 -5.89 1.34 3.40
CA TYR A 177 -5.32 0.01 3.19
C TYR A 177 -6.37 -1.10 3.28
N GLY A 178 -7.43 -0.92 4.06
CA GLY A 178 -8.59 -1.82 4.04
C GLY A 178 -9.25 -1.86 2.65
N LEU A 179 -9.48 -0.71 2.03
CA LEU A 179 -10.04 -0.61 0.68
C LEU A 179 -9.08 -1.18 -0.38
N ILE A 180 -7.79 -0.82 -0.34
CA ILE A 180 -6.80 -1.40 -1.25
C ILE A 180 -6.79 -2.92 -1.11
N CYS A 181 -6.74 -3.44 0.12
CA CYS A 181 -6.72 -4.87 0.39
C CYS A 181 -7.94 -5.57 -0.21
N TYR A 182 -9.14 -5.01 -0.05
CA TYR A 182 -10.33 -5.56 -0.68
C TYR A 182 -10.21 -5.59 -2.21
N LEU A 183 -9.85 -4.46 -2.83
CA LEU A 183 -9.81 -4.33 -4.29
C LEU A 183 -8.80 -5.27 -4.94
N VAL A 184 -7.57 -5.38 -4.41
CA VAL A 184 -6.53 -6.26 -4.99
C VAL A 184 -6.85 -7.76 -4.86
N HIS A 185 -7.77 -8.13 -3.95
CA HIS A 185 -8.26 -9.50 -3.84
C HIS A 185 -9.50 -9.74 -4.72
N SER A 186 -10.17 -8.68 -5.18
CA SER A 186 -11.37 -8.77 -6.01
C SER A 186 -11.08 -8.89 -7.50
N ASP A 187 -10.05 -8.20 -8.02
CA ASP A 187 -9.67 -8.23 -9.44
C ASP A 187 -8.15 -8.02 -9.57
N ASP A 188 -7.48 -8.86 -10.37
CA ASP A 188 -6.04 -8.79 -10.60
C ASP A 188 -5.63 -7.45 -11.27
N GLN A 189 -6.53 -6.75 -11.98
CA GLN A 189 -6.24 -5.41 -12.51
C GLN A 189 -5.93 -4.39 -11.41
N PHE A 190 -6.60 -4.49 -10.26
CA PHE A 190 -6.29 -3.66 -9.09
C PHE A 190 -4.92 -4.03 -8.51
N LEU A 191 -4.59 -5.32 -8.46
CA LEU A 191 -3.29 -5.79 -8.02
C LEU A 191 -2.16 -5.25 -8.92
N TYR A 192 -2.34 -5.28 -10.24
CA TYR A 192 -1.38 -4.69 -11.17
C TYR A 192 -1.21 -3.17 -10.95
N GLN A 193 -2.30 -2.43 -10.73
CA GLN A 193 -2.21 -1.01 -10.40
C GLN A 193 -1.48 -0.76 -9.07
N PHE A 194 -1.62 -1.65 -8.09
CA PHE A 194 -0.87 -1.56 -6.83
C PHE A 194 0.63 -1.78 -7.05
N CYS A 195 1.01 -2.81 -7.80
CA CYS A 195 2.41 -3.08 -8.16
C CYS A 195 3.04 -1.90 -8.90
N ASP A 196 2.35 -1.35 -9.90
CA ASP A 196 2.80 -0.15 -10.63
C ASP A 196 2.93 1.06 -9.68
N ALA A 197 1.98 1.27 -8.77
CA ALA A 197 2.01 2.35 -7.81
C ALA A 197 3.20 2.25 -6.83
N LEU A 198 3.51 1.04 -6.32
CA LEU A 198 4.70 0.82 -5.49
C LEU A 198 5.98 1.27 -6.20
N MET A 199 6.11 0.87 -7.47
CA MET A 199 7.27 1.15 -8.31
C MET A 199 7.40 2.64 -8.63
N ILE A 200 6.33 3.23 -9.15
CA ILE A 200 6.31 4.60 -9.66
C ILE A 200 6.40 5.62 -8.53
N LEU A 201 5.66 5.42 -7.44
CA LEU A 201 5.63 6.35 -6.32
C LEU A 201 6.80 6.14 -5.36
N ASN A 202 7.59 5.07 -5.55
CA ASN A 202 8.73 4.69 -4.72
C ASN A 202 8.38 4.67 -3.21
N VAL A 203 7.29 3.99 -2.87
CA VAL A 203 6.73 3.99 -1.50
C VAL A 203 7.21 2.82 -0.64
N TYR A 204 8.27 2.10 -1.03
CA TYR A 204 8.74 0.90 -0.31
C TYR A 204 9.04 1.17 1.18
N VAL A 205 9.75 2.27 1.47
CA VAL A 205 10.08 2.71 2.84
C VAL A 205 8.82 3.03 3.64
N LEU A 206 7.81 3.63 2.99
CA LEU A 206 6.53 3.92 3.63
C LEU A 206 5.82 2.61 4.03
N ILE A 207 5.66 1.68 3.09
CA ILE A 207 5.00 0.39 3.37
C ILE A 207 5.74 -0.36 4.48
N HIS A 208 7.08 -0.39 4.42
CA HIS A 208 7.91 -0.99 5.46
C HIS A 208 7.63 -0.39 6.84
N LYS A 209 7.63 0.94 6.95
CA LYS A 209 7.31 1.64 8.20
C LYS A 209 5.91 1.30 8.71
N LEU A 210 4.92 1.22 7.82
CA LEU A 210 3.55 0.85 8.21
C LEU A 210 3.46 -0.57 8.75
N LEU A 211 4.29 -1.51 8.27
CA LEU A 211 4.37 -2.88 8.81
C LEU A 211 4.89 -2.92 10.26
N SER A 212 5.62 -1.89 10.71
CA SER A 212 6.07 -1.75 12.10
C SER A 212 4.96 -1.30 13.06
N LEU A 213 3.74 -1.01 12.59
CA LEU A 213 2.61 -0.53 13.41
C LEU A 213 1.86 -1.63 14.19
N ASN A 214 2.39 -2.85 14.29
CA ASN A 214 1.71 -4.00 14.91
C ASN A 214 1.11 -3.68 16.30
N LYS A 215 1.82 -2.92 17.13
CA LYS A 215 1.36 -2.53 18.47
C LYS A 215 0.37 -1.35 18.49
N LYS A 216 0.35 -0.50 17.46
CA LYS A 216 -0.47 0.73 17.40
C LYS A 216 -1.76 0.55 16.61
N LYS A 217 -1.67 -0.11 15.45
CA LYS A 217 -2.75 -0.18 14.47
C LYS A 217 -2.64 -1.46 13.64
N ILE A 218 -2.93 -2.58 14.28
CA ILE A 218 -2.70 -3.93 13.73
C ILE A 218 -3.45 -4.21 12.42
N LYS A 219 -4.62 -3.58 12.21
CA LYS A 219 -5.40 -3.75 10.97
C LYS A 219 -4.62 -3.31 9.73
N ILE A 220 -3.89 -2.18 9.81
CA ILE A 220 -3.02 -1.71 8.72
C ILE A 220 -1.97 -2.79 8.38
N VAL A 221 -1.33 -3.36 9.40
CA VAL A 221 -0.31 -4.40 9.21
C VAL A 221 -0.92 -5.65 8.58
N ASN A 222 -2.08 -6.08 9.08
CA ASN A 222 -2.82 -7.21 8.54
C ASN A 222 -3.12 -7.02 7.04
N ASP A 223 -3.64 -5.85 6.66
CA ASP A 223 -4.05 -5.57 5.30
C ASP A 223 -2.85 -5.46 4.36
N ILE A 224 -1.75 -4.83 4.80
CA ILE A 224 -0.50 -4.79 4.01
C ILE A 224 0.08 -6.19 3.83
N ILE A 225 0.17 -7.01 4.88
CA ILE A 225 0.67 -8.40 4.73
C ILE A 225 -0.21 -9.19 3.76
N ALA A 226 -1.54 -9.04 3.81
CA ALA A 226 -2.44 -9.68 2.87
C ALA A 226 -2.20 -9.20 1.42
N ILE A 227 -2.03 -7.89 1.20
CA ILE A 227 -1.72 -7.34 -0.11
C ILE A 227 -0.39 -7.90 -0.65
N LEU A 228 0.68 -7.90 0.16
CA LEU A 228 1.99 -8.41 -0.28
C LEU A 228 1.95 -9.93 -0.53
N THR A 229 1.20 -10.68 0.28
CA THR A 229 0.95 -12.12 0.04
C THR A 229 0.22 -12.32 -1.29
N GLN A 230 -0.76 -11.47 -1.60
CA GLN A 230 -1.50 -11.52 -2.86
C GLN A 230 -0.61 -11.21 -4.06
N VAL A 231 0.36 -10.28 -3.94
CA VAL A 231 1.39 -10.04 -4.97
C VAL A 231 2.18 -11.33 -5.24
N LEU A 232 2.71 -11.98 -4.20
CA LEU A 232 3.47 -13.24 -4.37
C LEU A 232 2.60 -14.36 -4.95
N ARG A 233 1.33 -14.44 -4.56
CA ARG A 233 0.41 -15.52 -4.97
C ARG A 233 -0.06 -15.39 -6.41
N ARG A 234 -0.40 -14.18 -6.87
CA ARG A 234 -1.07 -13.96 -8.16
C ARG A 234 -0.14 -13.42 -9.24
N THR A 235 0.89 -12.69 -8.85
CA THR A 235 1.87 -12.10 -9.76
C THR A 235 3.28 -12.36 -9.23
N PRO A 236 3.70 -13.64 -9.08
CA PRO A 236 4.99 -13.99 -8.51
C PRO A 236 6.17 -13.36 -9.25
N GLU A 237 6.01 -12.99 -10.53
CA GLU A 237 6.99 -12.22 -11.31
C GLU A 237 7.33 -10.85 -10.71
N ASN A 238 6.49 -10.32 -9.82
CA ASN A 238 6.68 -9.06 -9.12
C ASN A 238 7.29 -9.22 -7.71
N TYR A 239 7.85 -10.39 -7.37
CA TYR A 239 8.43 -10.67 -6.04
C TYR A 239 9.45 -9.59 -5.58
N GLU A 240 10.21 -9.01 -6.51
CA GLU A 240 11.18 -7.97 -6.23
C GLU A 240 10.57 -6.72 -5.58
N LEU A 241 9.30 -6.41 -5.87
CA LEU A 241 8.59 -5.32 -5.18
C LEU A 241 8.40 -5.63 -3.70
N VAL A 242 8.09 -6.88 -3.37
CA VAL A 242 7.92 -7.35 -2.00
C VAL A 242 9.26 -7.33 -1.27
N ASN A 243 10.33 -7.78 -1.91
CA ASN A 243 11.69 -7.74 -1.37
C ASN A 243 12.08 -6.33 -0.94
N ARG A 244 11.87 -5.35 -1.84
CA ARG A 244 12.18 -3.95 -1.56
C ARG A 244 11.40 -3.38 -0.39
N VAL A 245 10.21 -3.91 -0.09
CA VAL A 245 9.45 -3.55 1.11
C VAL A 245 10.04 -4.23 2.35
N ILE A 246 10.25 -5.54 2.34
CA ILE A 246 10.62 -6.29 3.56
C ILE A 246 12.10 -6.15 3.94
N LEU A 247 12.98 -6.03 2.96
CA LEU A 247 14.41 -5.80 3.11
C LEU A 247 14.77 -4.32 3.10
N CYS A 248 13.77 -3.43 3.09
CA CYS A 248 14.02 -1.99 3.13
C CYS A 248 14.75 -1.62 4.42
N ALA A 249 16.08 -1.47 4.35
CA ALA A 249 16.83 -0.87 5.43
C ALA A 249 16.39 0.60 5.52
N SER A 250 15.74 0.96 6.63
CA SER A 250 15.56 2.38 6.93
C SER A 250 16.95 3.00 7.02
N LEU A 251 17.18 4.16 6.38
CA LEU A 251 18.44 4.93 6.41
C LEU A 251 19.01 5.19 7.82
N THR A 252 18.25 4.86 8.86
CA THR A 252 18.53 5.10 10.27
C THR A 252 18.71 3.84 11.10
N THR A 253 18.30 2.67 10.61
CA THR A 253 18.32 1.40 11.34
C THR A 253 18.40 0.26 10.33
N ASP A 254 19.48 -0.52 10.35
CA ASP A 254 19.66 -1.77 9.58
C ASP A 254 18.70 -2.90 10.02
N GLU A 255 17.54 -2.55 10.57
CA GLU A 255 16.57 -3.52 11.07
C GLU A 255 15.57 -3.86 9.97
N TYR A 256 15.72 -5.06 9.41
CA TYR A 256 14.70 -5.70 8.59
C TYR A 256 13.39 -5.87 9.36
N LEU A 257 12.30 -6.15 8.62
CA LEU A 257 11.02 -6.45 9.24
C LEU A 257 11.17 -7.61 10.24
N ASN A 258 10.85 -7.36 11.50
CA ASN A 258 10.96 -8.36 12.56
C ASN A 258 9.77 -9.34 12.50
N PHE A 259 9.91 -10.40 11.71
CA PHE A 259 8.89 -11.44 11.56
C PHE A 259 8.57 -12.18 12.86
N ILE A 260 9.53 -12.30 13.79
CA ILE A 260 9.29 -12.91 15.10
C ILE A 260 8.20 -12.13 15.85
N ASN A 261 8.25 -10.80 15.83
CA ASN A 261 7.22 -9.96 16.46
C ASN A 261 5.84 -10.11 15.81
N LEU A 262 5.79 -10.39 14.50
CA LEU A 262 4.53 -10.60 13.78
C LEU A 262 3.95 -11.99 14.08
N LEU A 263 4.79 -13.03 14.04
CA LEU A 263 4.43 -14.41 14.38
C LEU A 263 4.02 -14.58 15.86
N ARG A 264 4.56 -13.75 16.77
CA ARG A 264 4.17 -13.73 18.19
C ARG A 264 3.07 -12.73 18.52
N SER A 265 2.42 -12.13 17.52
CA SER A 265 1.32 -11.19 17.76
C SER A 265 0.19 -11.86 18.54
N SER A 266 -0.50 -11.13 19.42
CA SER A 266 -1.69 -11.63 20.10
C SER A 266 -2.87 -11.86 19.14
N ASN A 267 -2.85 -11.22 17.98
CA ASN A 267 -3.87 -11.36 16.95
C ASN A 267 -3.62 -12.59 16.07
N SER A 268 -4.52 -13.57 16.16
CA SER A 268 -4.44 -14.82 15.40
C SER A 268 -4.47 -14.62 13.89
N LEU A 269 -5.27 -13.67 13.39
CA LEU A 269 -5.33 -13.36 11.96
C LEU A 269 -3.98 -12.89 11.42
N LEU A 270 -3.24 -12.07 12.17
CA LEU A 270 -1.90 -11.65 11.78
C LEU A 270 -0.93 -12.83 11.74
N ARG A 271 -0.96 -13.71 12.75
CA ARG A 271 -0.12 -14.92 12.76
C ARG A 271 -0.40 -15.79 11.53
N GLU A 272 -1.67 -16.10 11.26
CA GLU A 272 -2.11 -16.85 10.08
C GLU A 272 -1.61 -16.21 8.77
N ARG A 273 -1.82 -14.89 8.60
CA ARG A 273 -1.41 -14.16 7.39
C ARG A 273 0.11 -14.17 7.19
N VAL A 274 0.87 -14.06 8.27
CA VAL A 274 2.35 -14.10 8.21
C VAL A 274 2.85 -15.48 7.84
N CYS A 275 2.24 -16.56 8.35
CA CYS A 275 2.55 -17.93 7.91
C CYS A 275 2.35 -18.08 6.40
N ARG A 276 1.20 -17.63 5.86
CA ARG A 276 0.94 -17.67 4.41
C ARG A 276 1.90 -16.81 3.61
N PHE A 277 2.24 -15.63 4.12
CA PHE A 277 3.23 -14.75 3.50
C PHE A 277 4.59 -15.46 3.37
N LEU A 278 5.09 -16.04 4.46
CA LEU A 278 6.37 -16.75 4.48
C LEU A 278 6.37 -17.97 3.55
N MET A 279 5.26 -18.71 3.49
CA MET A 279 5.08 -19.84 2.57
C MET A 279 5.26 -19.38 1.10
N PHE A 280 4.53 -18.35 0.68
CA PHE A 280 4.64 -17.84 -0.70
C PHE A 280 5.99 -17.18 -0.98
N LEU A 281 6.62 -16.57 0.03
CA LEU A 281 7.96 -16.02 -0.12
C LEU A 281 9.00 -17.13 -0.31
N ALA A 282 8.97 -18.19 0.50
CA ALA A 282 9.85 -19.34 0.36
C ALA A 282 9.72 -20.02 -1.01
N LYS A 283 8.48 -20.08 -1.53
CA LYS A 283 8.15 -20.65 -2.83
C LYS A 283 8.65 -19.84 -4.03
N HIS A 284 8.53 -18.51 -3.96
CA HIS A 284 8.74 -17.64 -5.13
C HIS A 284 10.03 -16.82 -5.07
N ASP A 285 10.60 -16.58 -3.88
CA ASP A 285 11.89 -15.94 -3.72
C ASP A 285 12.68 -16.49 -2.52
N ARG A 286 13.38 -17.59 -2.78
CA ARG A 286 14.22 -18.26 -1.79
C ARG A 286 15.36 -17.39 -1.28
N ASN A 287 15.92 -16.50 -2.11
CA ASN A 287 17.06 -15.68 -1.72
C ASN A 287 16.65 -14.69 -0.62
N THR A 288 15.55 -13.97 -0.82
CA THR A 288 15.04 -13.05 0.20
C THR A 288 14.55 -13.79 1.43
N PHE A 289 13.91 -14.95 1.24
CA PHE A 289 13.51 -15.81 2.35
C PHE A 289 14.71 -16.18 3.24
N GLU A 290 15.82 -16.62 2.66
CA GLU A 290 17.04 -17.00 3.41
C GLU A 290 17.64 -15.82 4.19
N VAL A 291 17.51 -14.59 3.72
CA VAL A 291 17.98 -13.39 4.45
C VAL A 291 17.20 -13.17 5.75
N ILE A 292 15.89 -13.41 5.74
CA ILE A 292 15.02 -13.20 6.91
C ILE A 292 14.86 -14.46 7.78
N TRP A 293 15.23 -15.62 7.24
CA TRP A 293 15.08 -16.92 7.87
C TRP A 293 16.26 -17.21 8.80
N ASN A 294 15.97 -17.35 10.10
CA ASN A 294 16.94 -17.69 11.13
C ASN A 294 16.32 -18.63 12.16
N GLU A 295 17.14 -19.22 13.02
CA GLU A 295 16.71 -20.22 14.01
C GLU A 295 15.54 -19.72 14.88
N LYS A 296 15.57 -18.46 15.32
CA LYS A 296 14.48 -17.90 16.13
C LYS A 296 13.18 -17.76 15.36
N THR A 297 13.24 -17.36 14.09
CA THR A 297 12.06 -17.30 13.22
C THR A 297 11.50 -18.70 13.00
N LYS A 298 12.37 -19.69 12.76
CA LYS A 298 12.00 -21.10 12.60
C LYS A 298 11.32 -21.67 13.83
N GLU A 299 11.96 -21.60 15.00
CA GLU A 299 11.39 -22.06 16.28
C GLU A 299 10.04 -21.40 16.56
N THR A 300 9.91 -20.10 16.23
CA THR A 300 8.66 -19.37 16.42
C THR A 300 7.57 -19.88 15.47
N LEU A 301 7.88 -20.20 14.22
CA LEU A 301 6.93 -20.79 13.27
C LEU A 301 6.53 -22.22 13.69
N GLU A 302 7.48 -23.06 14.09
CA GLU A 302 7.23 -24.42 14.55
C GLU A 302 6.32 -24.46 15.79
N ALA A 303 6.49 -23.50 16.71
CA ALA A 303 5.59 -23.36 17.86
C ALA A 303 4.12 -23.08 17.46
N LEU A 304 3.88 -22.43 16.30
CA LEU A 304 2.51 -22.13 15.84
C LEU A 304 1.74 -23.36 15.35
N VAL A 305 2.40 -24.49 15.08
CA VAL A 305 1.73 -25.78 14.81
C VAL A 305 0.90 -26.23 16.02
N TYR A 306 1.24 -25.74 17.22
CA TYR A 306 0.50 -26.00 18.45
C TYR A 306 -0.34 -24.79 18.92
N ASP A 307 -0.58 -23.79 18.06
CA ASP A 307 -1.40 -22.61 18.39
C ASP A 307 -2.84 -23.03 18.77
N SER A 308 -3.49 -22.28 19.66
CA SER A 308 -4.86 -22.58 20.06
C SER A 308 -5.87 -22.41 18.91
N MET A 309 -5.55 -21.58 17.93
CA MET A 309 -6.40 -21.29 16.77
C MET A 309 -6.10 -22.23 15.60
N GLU A 310 -7.11 -22.98 15.15
CA GLU A 310 -6.99 -23.95 14.07
C GLU A 310 -6.45 -23.36 12.77
N ASN A 311 -6.97 -22.20 12.34
CA ASN A 311 -6.51 -21.54 11.11
C ASN A 311 -5.01 -21.20 11.16
N VAL A 312 -4.48 -20.87 12.35
CA VAL A 312 -3.05 -20.57 12.53
C VAL A 312 -2.23 -21.85 12.43
N ARG A 313 -2.66 -22.93 13.10
CA ARG A 313 -2.00 -24.25 13.00
C ARG A 313 -1.91 -24.72 11.55
N ASN A 314 -3.04 -24.73 10.84
CA ASN A 314 -3.11 -25.17 9.45
C ASN A 314 -2.21 -24.32 8.55
N ALA A 315 -2.16 -23.00 8.76
CA ALA A 315 -1.29 -22.12 7.99
C ALA A 315 0.20 -22.33 8.31
N ALA A 316 0.56 -22.63 9.56
CA ALA A 316 1.92 -22.93 9.98
C ALA A 316 2.41 -24.27 9.42
N GLU A 317 1.58 -25.31 9.47
CA GLU A 317 1.86 -26.64 8.90
C GLU A 317 2.15 -26.53 7.39
N LEU A 318 1.24 -25.92 6.62
CA LEU A 318 1.44 -25.71 5.18
C LEU A 318 2.70 -24.89 4.87
N CYS A 319 3.01 -23.89 5.70
CA CYS A 319 4.22 -23.11 5.54
C CYS A 319 5.49 -23.95 5.75
N LEU A 320 5.50 -24.82 6.77
CA LEU A 320 6.64 -25.70 7.05
C LEU A 320 6.82 -26.76 5.96
N GLU A 321 5.72 -27.31 5.44
CA GLU A 321 5.75 -28.25 4.31
C GLU A 321 6.44 -27.63 3.08
N GLU A 322 6.06 -26.40 2.68
CA GLU A 322 6.66 -25.71 1.53
C GLU A 322 8.11 -25.26 1.80
N ILE A 323 8.47 -24.93 3.05
CA ILE A 323 9.86 -24.56 3.38
C ILE A 323 10.80 -25.78 3.25
N ASN A 324 10.29 -26.97 3.58
CA ASN A 324 11.03 -28.23 3.61
C ASN A 324 10.98 -29.03 2.30
N SER A 325 10.12 -28.65 1.35
CA SER A 325 10.02 -29.27 0.01
C SER A 325 11.16 -28.86 -0.90
#